data_AF-A0A814K6G7-F1
#
_entry.id   AF-A0A814K6G7-F1
#
_cell.length_a   1.000
_cell.length_b   1.000
_cell.length_c   1.000
_cell.angle_alpha   90.00
_cell.angle_beta   90.00
_cell.angle_gamma   90.00
#
_symmetry.space_group_name_H-M   'P 1'
#
loop_
_entity.id
_entity.type
_entity.pdbx_description
1 polymer ?
#
loop_
_entity_poly.entity_id
_entity_poly.type
_entity_poly.pdbx_seq_one_letter_code
_entity_poly.pdbx_strand_id
1 'polypeptide(L)'
;MAKKDLKKVYSYINNRNTTKSTIKSMKLNGIVESDSLIVADGLNNYFSNVFNKDNGDELPNFSVRTNTSLTPNLDNDINYTSIKNRLEQLDGNKSSGPNDDVSSYFLKHNANSLAIPLSILFKKSLL
;
A
#
# COMPACT_ATOMS: atom_id res chain seq x y z
N MET A 1 -4.15 -48.06 -3.11
CA MET A 1 -3.57 -46.90 -2.40
C MET A 1 -4.04 -45.61 -3.08
N ALA A 2 -5.17 -45.06 -2.69
CA ALA A 2 -5.81 -43.95 -3.41
C ALA A 2 -5.53 -42.62 -2.70
N LYS A 3 -4.56 -41.84 -3.21
CA LYS A 3 -4.41 -40.39 -2.97
C LYS A 3 -5.53 -39.62 -3.71
N LYS A 4 -6.78 -39.98 -3.46
CA LYS A 4 -7.94 -39.36 -4.12
C LYS A 4 -8.25 -38.05 -3.40
N ASP A 5 -7.80 -36.95 -4.00
CA ASP A 5 -8.26 -35.58 -3.77
C ASP A 5 -8.14 -35.01 -2.34
N LEU A 6 -6.98 -35.17 -1.69
CA LEU A 6 -6.65 -34.47 -0.43
C LEU A 6 -6.99 -32.97 -0.50
N LYS A 7 -6.76 -32.30 -1.65
CA LYS A 7 -7.08 -30.89 -1.85
C LYS A 7 -8.57 -30.56 -1.67
N LYS A 8 -9.48 -31.43 -2.12
CA LYS A 8 -10.93 -31.21 -1.96
C LYS A 8 -11.35 -31.43 -0.51
N VAL A 9 -10.75 -32.41 0.15
CA VAL A 9 -10.94 -32.66 1.59
C VAL A 9 -10.49 -31.46 2.41
N TYR A 10 -9.28 -30.94 2.18
CA TYR A 10 -8.79 -29.73 2.85
C TYR A 10 -9.63 -28.50 2.53
N SER A 11 -10.03 -28.29 1.27
CA SER A 11 -10.90 -27.16 0.88
C SER A 11 -12.25 -27.20 1.62
N TYR A 12 -12.87 -28.38 1.70
CA TYR A 12 -14.12 -28.59 2.43
C TYR A 12 -13.98 -28.32 3.92
N ILE A 13 -12.90 -28.81 4.55
CA ILE A 13 -12.59 -28.54 5.96
C ILE A 13 -12.36 -27.03 6.18
N ASN A 14 -11.58 -26.38 5.32
CA ASN A 14 -11.22 -24.98 5.47
C ASN A 14 -12.40 -24.02 5.26
N ASN A 15 -13.38 -24.39 4.43
CA ASN A 15 -14.62 -23.63 4.23
C ASN A 15 -15.66 -23.84 5.35
N ARG A 16 -15.59 -24.95 6.08
CA ARG A 16 -16.49 -25.25 7.22
C ARG A 16 -15.92 -24.90 8.58
N ASN A 17 -14.63 -24.57 8.67
CA ASN A 17 -14.06 -23.95 9.85
C ASN A 17 -14.72 -22.57 10.05
N THR A 18 -15.68 -22.50 10.98
CA THR A 18 -16.32 -21.27 11.46
C THR A 18 -15.32 -20.30 12.08
N THR A 19 -14.15 -20.79 12.47
CA THR A 19 -12.99 -19.99 12.87
C THR A 19 -11.99 -19.93 11.72
N LYS A 20 -12.25 -19.11 10.70
CA LYS A 20 -11.13 -18.34 10.15
C LYS A 20 -10.71 -17.44 11.30
N SER A 21 -9.65 -17.82 12.01
CA SER A 21 -9.17 -17.07 13.17
C SER A 21 -8.62 -15.73 12.70
N THR A 22 -9.51 -14.78 12.43
CA THR A 22 -9.18 -13.36 12.44
C THR A 22 -8.58 -13.10 13.82
N ILE A 23 -7.49 -12.33 13.90
CA ILE A 23 -6.89 -11.95 15.18
C ILE A 23 -7.95 -11.16 15.95
N LYS A 24 -8.66 -11.81 16.88
CA LYS A 24 -9.72 -11.21 17.69
C LYS A 24 -9.16 -10.47 18.90
N SER A 25 -7.98 -10.90 19.35
CA SER A 25 -7.28 -10.30 20.46
C SER A 25 -5.79 -10.64 20.39
N MET A 26 -4.98 -9.76 20.95
CA MET A 26 -3.53 -9.89 21.02
C MET A 26 -3.08 -9.55 22.44
N LYS A 27 -2.07 -10.28 22.94
CA LYS A 27 -1.46 -9.95 24.22
C LYS A 27 -0.41 -8.86 24.01
N LEU A 28 -0.67 -7.65 24.50
CA LEU A 28 0.23 -6.50 24.46
C LEU A 28 0.67 -6.19 25.90
N ASN A 29 1.98 -6.21 26.17
CA ASN A 29 2.56 -5.88 27.48
C ASN A 29 1.92 -6.62 28.68
N GLY A 30 1.50 -7.87 28.49
CA GLY A 30 0.87 -8.66 29.55
C GLY A 30 -0.67 -8.63 29.57
N ILE A 31 -1.29 -7.66 28.88
CA ILE A 31 -2.74 -7.44 28.84
C ILE A 31 -3.31 -8.03 27.55
N VAL A 32 -4.48 -8.65 27.62
CA VAL A 32 -5.20 -9.14 26.44
C VAL A 32 -6.03 -8.00 25.88
N GLU A 33 -5.65 -7.50 24.71
CA GLU A 33 -6.34 -6.43 24.00
C GLU A 33 -7.18 -6.99 22.86
N SER A 34 -8.41 -6.52 22.72
CA SER A 34 -9.36 -6.94 21.68
C SER A 34 -9.88 -5.80 20.81
N ASP A 35 -9.49 -4.56 21.13
CA ASP A 35 -9.79 -3.41 20.28
C ASP A 35 -8.99 -3.48 18.97
N SER A 36 -9.66 -3.32 17.84
CA SER A 36 -9.04 -3.52 16.53
C SER A 36 -7.95 -2.49 16.21
N LEU A 37 -8.07 -1.25 16.69
CA LEU A 37 -7.05 -0.22 16.49
C LEU A 37 -5.84 -0.54 17.35
N ILE A 38 -6.05 -0.86 18.63
CA ILE A 38 -4.95 -1.21 19.56
C ILE A 38 -4.17 -2.44 19.07
N VAL A 39 -4.87 -3.45 18.57
CA VAL A 39 -4.23 -4.65 17.99
C VAL A 39 -3.45 -4.31 16.72
N ALA A 40 -4.01 -3.48 15.83
CA ALA A 40 -3.32 -3.06 14.60
C ALA A 40 -2.06 -2.25 14.91
N ASP A 41 -2.13 -1.30 15.83
CA ASP A 41 -0.98 -0.50 16.27
C ASP A 41 0.08 -1.37 16.96
N GLY A 42 -0.35 -2.30 17.81
CA GLY A 42 0.55 -3.26 18.45
C GLY A 42 1.34 -4.10 17.45
N LEU A 43 0.67 -4.60 16.39
CA LEU A 43 1.33 -5.30 15.30
C LEU A 43 2.29 -4.39 14.53
N ASN A 44 1.85 -3.18 14.17
CA ASN A 44 2.67 -2.23 13.42
C ASN A 44 3.94 -1.85 14.20
N ASN A 45 3.81 -1.62 15.51
CA ASN A 45 4.93 -1.33 16.40
C ASN A 45 5.90 -2.52 16.51
N TYR A 46 5.38 -3.74 16.65
CA TYR A 46 6.23 -4.93 16.68
C TYR A 46 7.00 -5.10 15.37
N PHE A 47 6.30 -5.02 14.23
CA PHE A 47 6.92 -5.22 12.93
C PHE A 47 7.90 -4.10 12.58
N SER A 48 7.60 -2.84 12.91
CA SER A 48 8.55 -1.74 12.68
C SER A 48 9.81 -1.88 13.54
N ASN A 49 9.71 -2.36 14.77
CA ASN A 49 10.84 -2.44 15.70
C ASN A 49 11.84 -3.58 15.39
N VAL A 50 11.45 -4.59 14.62
CA VAL A 50 12.38 -5.66 14.18
C VAL A 50 13.21 -5.27 12.96
N PHE A 51 12.89 -4.15 12.30
CA PHE A 51 13.74 -3.59 11.26
C PHE A 51 14.80 -2.67 11.84
N ASN A 52 15.95 -2.61 11.18
CA ASN A 52 16.99 -1.65 11.54
C ASN A 52 16.45 -0.23 11.38
N LYS A 53 16.61 0.59 12.42
CA LYS A 53 16.35 2.02 12.33
C LYS A 53 17.44 2.63 11.46
N ASP A 54 17.04 3.20 10.34
CA ASP A 54 17.94 4.02 9.55
C ASP A 54 18.23 5.29 10.35
N ASN A 55 19.48 5.42 10.82
CA ASN A 55 19.91 6.57 11.60
C ASN A 55 20.19 7.79 10.72
N GLY A 56 20.07 7.67 9.39
CA GLY A 56 20.33 8.74 8.42
C GLY A 56 21.80 9.10 8.25
N ASP A 57 22.71 8.42 8.98
CA ASP A 57 24.13 8.73 9.00
C ASP A 57 24.85 8.28 7.71
N GLU A 58 24.38 7.20 7.05
CA GLU A 58 24.93 6.73 5.78
C GLU A 58 23.84 6.14 4.87
N LEU A 59 23.55 6.83 3.77
CA LEU A 59 22.78 6.24 2.67
C LEU A 59 23.54 5.03 2.13
N PRO A 60 22.87 3.89 1.87
CA PRO A 60 23.53 2.75 1.26
C PRO A 60 24.11 3.16 -0.09
N ASN A 61 25.31 2.66 -0.41
CA ASN A 61 25.93 2.94 -1.70
C ASN A 61 25.09 2.30 -2.83
N PHE A 62 24.43 3.15 -3.62
CA PHE A 62 23.69 2.72 -4.79
C PHE A 62 24.60 2.73 -6.01
N SER A 63 25.16 1.56 -6.35
CA SER A 63 25.89 1.40 -7.61
C SER A 63 24.98 1.71 -8.81
N VAL A 64 25.53 2.38 -9.83
CA VAL A 64 24.83 2.67 -11.08
C VAL A 64 24.29 1.37 -11.68
N ARG A 65 22.96 1.25 -11.75
CA ARG A 65 22.28 0.03 -12.24
C ARG A 65 22.23 -0.04 -13.77
N THR A 66 22.30 1.10 -14.45
CA THR A 66 22.19 1.22 -15.90
C THR A 66 22.94 2.44 -16.40
N ASN A 67 23.57 2.31 -17.58
CA ASN A 67 24.21 3.43 -18.28
C ASN A 67 23.21 4.22 -19.15
N THR A 68 21.97 3.76 -19.25
CA THR A 68 20.92 4.42 -20.03
C THR A 68 20.29 5.52 -19.21
N SER A 69 20.30 6.74 -19.72
CA SER A 69 19.54 7.84 -19.15
C SER A 69 18.07 7.73 -19.58
N LEU A 70 17.16 7.80 -18.60
CA LEU A 70 15.73 7.92 -18.88
C LEU A 70 15.43 9.40 -19.12
N THR A 71 15.17 9.78 -20.37
CA THR A 71 14.67 11.11 -20.73
C THR A 71 13.18 11.01 -21.03
N PRO A 72 12.29 11.11 -20.02
CA PRO A 72 10.86 11.09 -20.24
C PRO A 72 10.45 12.28 -21.11
N ASN A 73 9.53 12.07 -22.04
CA ASN A 73 8.89 13.18 -22.73
C ASN A 73 7.80 13.69 -21.80
N LEU A 74 8.16 14.62 -20.91
CA LEU A 74 7.26 15.11 -19.87
C LEU A 74 5.91 15.61 -20.40
N ASP A 75 5.86 16.16 -21.62
CA ASP A 75 4.62 16.64 -22.23
C ASP A 75 3.71 15.51 -22.71
N ASN A 76 4.27 14.40 -23.19
CA ASN A 76 3.49 13.21 -23.54
C ASN A 76 3.18 12.33 -22.32
N ASP A 77 4.15 12.15 -21.44
CA ASP A 77 4.08 11.20 -20.32
C ASP A 77 3.25 11.77 -19.16
N ILE A 78 3.33 13.09 -18.92
CA ILE A 78 2.68 13.78 -17.80
C ILE A 78 1.75 14.88 -18.35
N ASN A 79 0.59 14.47 -18.86
CA ASN A 79 -0.41 15.41 -19.37
C ASN A 79 -1.75 15.30 -18.62
N TYR A 80 -2.61 16.29 -18.84
CA TYR A 80 -3.95 16.37 -18.24
C TYR A 80 -4.75 15.08 -18.41
N THR A 81 -4.84 14.56 -19.63
CA THR A 81 -5.65 13.39 -19.97
C THR A 81 -5.13 12.14 -19.27
N SER A 82 -3.81 11.93 -19.28
CA SER A 82 -3.15 10.81 -18.60
C SER A 82 -3.40 10.85 -17.10
N ILE A 83 -3.23 12.01 -16.46
CA ILE A 83 -3.44 12.15 -15.02
C ILE A 83 -4.92 11.99 -14.66
N LYS A 84 -5.82 12.66 -15.36
CA LYS A 84 -7.26 12.54 -15.15
C LYS A 84 -7.70 11.08 -15.21
N ASN A 85 -7.32 10.36 -16.26
CA ASN A 85 -7.67 8.95 -16.43
C ASN A 85 -7.17 8.09 -15.27
N ARG A 86 -5.98 8.38 -14.72
CA ARG A 86 -5.47 7.66 -13.54
C ARG A 86 -6.23 7.98 -12.26
N LEU A 87 -6.60 9.24 -12.04
CA LEU A 87 -7.41 9.63 -10.89
C LEU A 87 -8.80 8.99 -10.93
N GLU A 88 -9.45 8.96 -12.10
CA GLU A 88 -10.77 8.34 -12.28
C GLU A 88 -10.75 6.81 -12.06
N GLN A 89 -9.61 6.16 -12.34
CA GLN A 89 -9.41 4.73 -12.17
C GLN A 89 -9.02 4.32 -10.73
N LEU A 90 -8.84 5.28 -9.81
CA LEU A 90 -8.59 4.97 -8.41
C LEU A 90 -9.76 4.15 -7.81
N ASP A 91 -9.41 3.23 -6.92
CA ASP A 91 -10.39 2.54 -6.08
C ASP A 91 -10.71 3.42 -4.87
N GLY A 92 -11.91 3.99 -4.86
CA GLY A 92 -12.35 4.91 -3.80
C GLY A 92 -12.48 4.26 -2.43
N ASN A 93 -12.48 2.93 -2.33
CA ASN A 93 -12.55 2.20 -1.08
C ASN A 93 -11.17 1.95 -0.44
N LYS A 94 -10.09 2.38 -1.09
CA LYS A 94 -8.74 2.28 -0.53
C LYS A 94 -8.51 3.37 0.50
N SER A 95 -7.95 2.96 1.63
CA SER A 95 -7.44 3.86 2.66
C SER A 95 -6.37 4.79 2.08
N SER A 96 -6.29 6.00 2.63
CA SER A 96 -5.18 6.92 2.38
C SER A 96 -3.85 6.31 2.82
N GLY A 97 -2.74 6.81 2.26
CA GLY A 97 -1.41 6.43 2.70
C GLY A 97 -1.15 6.81 4.16
N PRO A 98 -0.18 6.17 4.84
CA PRO A 98 0.21 6.57 6.19
C PRO A 98 0.71 8.01 6.16
N ASN A 99 0.11 8.88 6.99
CA ASN A 99 0.37 10.33 7.04
C ASN A 99 -0.17 11.15 5.84
N ASP A 100 -0.94 10.54 4.94
CA ASP A 100 -1.69 11.25 3.90
C ASP A 100 -3.14 11.47 4.37
N ASP A 101 -3.55 12.74 4.52
CA ASP A 101 -4.95 13.09 4.86
C ASP A 101 -5.88 13.15 3.63
N VAL A 102 -5.44 12.63 2.48
CA VAL A 102 -6.18 12.70 1.21
C VAL A 102 -6.63 11.32 0.76
N SER A 103 -7.95 11.11 0.72
CA SER A 103 -8.53 9.83 0.32
C SER A 103 -8.54 9.61 -1.20
N SER A 104 -8.45 8.35 -1.60
CA SER A 104 -8.62 7.93 -3.00
C SER A 104 -9.99 8.36 -3.55
N TYR A 105 -11.02 8.37 -2.70
CA TYR A 105 -12.36 8.85 -3.05
C TYR A 105 -12.36 10.32 -3.45
N PHE A 106 -11.68 11.18 -2.68
CA PHE A 106 -11.58 12.62 -2.97
C PHE A 106 -10.86 12.86 -4.30
N LEU A 107 -9.72 12.23 -4.50
CA LEU A 107 -8.91 12.35 -5.72
C LEU A 107 -9.70 11.94 -6.97
N LYS A 108 -10.44 10.84 -6.87
CA LYS A 108 -11.27 10.32 -7.96
C LYS A 108 -12.38 11.28 -8.36
N HIS A 109 -13.13 11.81 -7.38
CA HIS A 109 -14.27 12.69 -7.67
C HIS A 109 -13.86 14.09 -8.10
N ASN A 110 -12.62 14.50 -7.82
CA ASN A 110 -12.07 15.80 -8.20
C ASN A 110 -11.06 15.69 -9.36
N ALA A 111 -11.04 14.58 -10.10
CA ALA A 111 -10.05 14.31 -11.15
C ALA A 111 -9.92 15.43 -12.19
N ASN A 112 -11.05 15.99 -12.66
CA ASN A 112 -11.06 17.08 -13.63
C ASN A 112 -10.33 18.33 -13.10
N SER A 113 -10.60 18.72 -11.85
CA SER A 113 -10.02 19.93 -11.24
C SER A 113 -8.56 19.73 -10.85
N LEU A 114 -8.19 18.51 -10.46
CA LEU A 114 -6.85 18.20 -9.97
C LEU A 114 -5.85 17.85 -11.09
N ALA A 115 -6.32 17.40 -12.25
CA ALA A 115 -5.43 16.93 -13.31
C ALA A 115 -4.46 17.99 -13.83
N ILE A 116 -4.91 19.25 -13.98
CA ILE A 116 -4.04 20.36 -14.39
C ILE A 116 -2.97 20.66 -13.32
N PRO A 117 -3.31 21.00 -12.06
CA PRO A 117 -2.30 21.34 -11.06
C PRO A 117 -1.33 20.17 -10.79
N LEU A 118 -1.81 18.92 -10.77
CA LEU A 118 -0.94 17.75 -10.61
C LEU A 118 0.00 17.55 -11.80
N SER A 119 -0.43 17.86 -13.03
CA SER A 119 0.46 17.79 -14.19
C SER A 119 1.62 18.76 -14.08
N ILE A 120 1.36 19.98 -13.60
CA ILE A 120 2.39 21.00 -13.41
C ILE A 120 3.33 20.58 -12.28
N LEU A 121 2.78 20.10 -11.16
CA LEU A 121 3.56 19.65 -10.00
C LEU A 121 4.52 18.53 -10.38
N PHE A 122 4.03 17.46 -11.01
CA PHE A 122 4.86 16.31 -11.38
C PHE A 122 5.95 16.66 -12.38
N LYS A 123 5.67 17.54 -13.35
CA LYS A 123 6.71 18.04 -14.27
C LYS A 123 7.80 18.80 -13.52
N LYS A 124 7.42 19.64 -12.56
CA LYS A 124 8.40 20.41 -11.76
C LYS A 124 9.24 19.55 -10.82
N SER A 125 8.71 18.44 -10.31
CA SER A 125 9.44 17.54 -9.41
C SER A 125 10.50 16.68 -10.11
N LEU A 126 10.44 16.59 -11.45
CA LEU A 126 11.36 15.78 -12.27
C LEU A 126 12.40 16.63 -13.03
N LEU A 127 12.27 17.96 -12.99
CA LEU A 127 13.22 18.93 -13.52
C LEU A 127 14.17 19.37 -12.42
#